data_AF-A0A0F8WWM8-F1
#
_entry.id   AF-A0A0F8WWM8-F1
#
_cell.length_a   1.000
_cell.length_b   1.000
_cell.length_c   1.000
_cell.angle_alpha   90.00
_cell.angle_beta   90.00
_cell.angle_gamma   90.00
#
_symmetry.space_group_name_H-M   'P 1'
#
loop_
_entity.id
_entity.type
_entity.pdbx_description
1 polymer ?
#
loop_
_entity_poly.entity_id
_entity_poly.type
_entity_poly.pdbx_seq_one_letter_code
_entity_poly.pdbx_strand_id
1 'polypeptide(L)' 'VVQGCSMPVVIAGGAKMDSDEDIFKMVDGALKAGAGGVSIGRNAFQHEKPDKMIEALCKMVHNNTGVEDAVAILKN' A
#
# COMPACT_ATOMS: atom_id res chain seq x y z
N VAL A 1 -10.42 15.03 1.66
CA VAL A 1 -9.75 15.09 0.33
C VAL A 1 -10.51 14.28 -0.70
N VAL A 2 -10.55 12.95 -0.59
CA VAL A 2 -11.28 12.04 -1.50
C VAL A 2 -12.74 12.47 -1.78
N GLN A 3 -13.52 12.80 -0.75
CA GLN A 3 -14.92 13.28 -0.89
C GLN A 3 -15.05 14.64 -1.62
N GLY A 4 -13.97 15.43 -1.70
CA GLY A 4 -13.95 16.74 -2.36
C GLY A 4 -13.27 16.74 -3.73
N CYS A 5 -12.74 15.60 -4.18
CA CYS A 5 -12.08 15.46 -5.48
C CYS A 5 -13.01 14.73 -6.44
N SER A 6 -13.31 15.34 -7.59
CA SER A 6 -14.16 14.72 -8.63
C SER A 6 -13.44 13.66 -9.46
N MET A 7 -12.13 13.47 -9.24
CA MET A 7 -11.27 12.52 -9.96
C MET A 7 -10.66 11.51 -8.98
N PRO A 8 -10.25 10.31 -9.45
CA PRO A 8 -9.59 9.31 -8.61
C PRO A 8 -8.35 9.87 -7.91
N VAL A 9 -8.25 9.60 -6.61
CA VAL A 9 -7.11 10.01 -5.78
C VAL A 9 -6.25 8.79 -5.51
N VAL A 10 -4.94 8.92 -5.76
CA VAL A 10 -3.93 7.93 -5.37
C VAL A 10 -3.01 8.53 -4.30
N ILE A 11 -2.57 7.72 -3.34
CA ILE A 11 -1.61 8.17 -2.34
C ILE A 11 -0.16 7.90 -2.76
N ALA A 12 0.75 8.81 -2.45
CA ALA A 12 2.18 8.59 -2.65
C ALA A 12 2.78 7.87 -1.44
N GLY A 13 3.73 6.97 -1.69
CA GLY A 13 4.34 6.16 -0.63
C GLY A 13 5.26 6.89 0.35
N GLY A 14 5.61 8.16 0.09
CA GLY A 14 6.45 8.95 0.99
C GLY A 14 7.92 8.51 1.06
N ALA A 15 8.61 8.89 2.13
CA ALA A 15 9.97 8.46 2.43
C ALA A 15 10.03 6.94 2.68
N LYS A 16 11.23 6.36 2.66
CA LYS A 16 11.40 4.96 3.08
C LYS A 16 10.99 4.86 4.56
N MET A 17 10.13 3.90 4.88
CA MET A 17 9.71 3.59 6.25
C MET A 17 10.50 2.40 6.79
N ASP A 18 10.60 2.32 8.11
CA ASP A 18 11.36 1.26 8.80
C ASP A 18 10.52 -0.01 9.07
N SER A 19 9.21 0.04 8.81
CA SER A 19 8.25 -1.03 9.10
C SER A 19 7.34 -1.29 7.90
N ASP A 20 7.31 -2.54 7.44
CA ASP A 20 6.40 -2.99 6.38
C ASP A 20 4.94 -2.88 6.82
N GLU A 21 4.66 -3.16 8.09
CA GLU A 21 3.32 -3.05 8.65
C GLU A 21 2.81 -1.60 8.60
N ASP A 22 3.68 -0.62 8.83
CA ASP A 22 3.31 0.79 8.76
C ASP A 22 3.01 1.23 7.32
N ILE A 23 3.77 0.71 6.35
CA ILE A 23 3.48 0.91 4.92
C ILE A 23 2.08 0.36 4.60
N PHE A 24 1.78 -0.87 5.02
CA PHE A 24 0.48 -1.48 4.76
C PHE A 24 -0.68 -0.80 5.52
N LYS A 25 -0.48 -0.37 6.77
CA LYS A 25 -1.48 0.42 7.51
C LYS A 25 -1.80 1.75 6.82
N MET A 26 -0.78 2.43 6.30
CA MET A 26 -0.97 3.66 5.52
C MET A 26 -1.82 3.38 4.27
N VAL A 27 -1.51 2.29 3.55
CA VAL A 27 -2.25 1.90 2.33
C VAL A 27 -3.69 1.52 2.66
N ASP A 28 -3.91 0.67 3.68
CA ASP A 28 -5.25 0.26 4.12
C ASP A 28 -6.09 1.45 4.56
N GLY A 29 -5.52 2.37 5.35
CA GLY A 29 -6.20 3.60 5.76
C GLY A 29 -6.61 4.49 4.58
N ALA A 30 -5.74 4.61 3.58
CA ALA A 30 -6.04 5.37 2.37
C ALA A 30 -7.14 4.73 1.51
N LEU A 31 -7.07 3.41 1.30
CA LEU A 31 -8.09 2.66 0.55
C LEU A 31 -9.44 2.73 1.25
N LYS A 32 -9.49 2.54 2.57
CA LYS A 32 -10.71 2.70 3.39
C LYS A 32 -11.28 4.11 3.36
N ALA A 33 -10.43 5.13 3.26
CA ALA A 33 -10.88 6.50 3.07
C ALA A 33 -11.50 6.75 1.68
N GLY A 34 -11.30 5.84 0.71
CA GLY A 34 -11.82 5.96 -0.65
C GLY A 34 -10.76 6.36 -1.69
N ALA A 35 -9.47 6.16 -1.40
CA ALA A 35 -8.44 6.27 -2.43
C ALA A 35 -8.65 5.21 -3.52
N GLY A 36 -8.45 5.59 -4.77
CA GLY A 36 -8.55 4.67 -5.92
C GLY A 36 -7.29 3.84 -6.17
N GLY A 37 -6.23 4.04 -5.40
CA GLY A 37 -4.99 3.29 -5.53
C GLY A 37 -3.78 3.94 -4.84
N VAL A 38 -2.60 3.45 -5.16
CA VAL A 38 -1.33 3.85 -4.54
C VAL A 38 -0.23 4.08 -5.60
N SER A 39 0.70 4.97 -5.30
CA SER A 39 1.92 5.24 -6.05
C SER A 39 3.13 5.09 -5.13
N ILE A 40 3.59 3.85 -4.96
CA ILE A 40 4.68 3.49 -4.05
C ILE A 40 5.98 3.31 -4.84
N GLY A 41 6.99 4.13 -4.52
CA GLY A 41 8.34 4.04 -5.10
C GLY A 41 9.33 3.37 -4.15
N ARG A 42 10.02 4.18 -3.33
CA ARG A 42 11.12 3.75 -2.44
C ARG A 42 10.76 2.54 -1.57
N ASN A 43 9.58 2.54 -0.96
CA ASN A 43 9.10 1.45 -0.11
C ASN A 43 8.88 0.12 -0.87
N ALA A 44 8.80 0.15 -2.20
CA ALA A 44 8.75 -1.06 -3.03
C ALA A 44 10.16 -1.46 -3.52
N PHE A 45 10.84 -0.59 -4.28
CA PHE A 45 12.10 -0.99 -4.93
C PHE A 45 13.33 -1.01 -4.02
N GLN A 46 13.27 -0.41 -2.83
CA GLN A 46 14.35 -0.45 -1.82
C GLN A 46 14.07 -1.44 -0.68
N HIS A 47 13.02 -2.26 -0.82
CA HIS A 47 12.70 -3.33 0.11
C HIS A 47 13.56 -4.56 -0.19
N GLU A 48 13.84 -5.39 0.81
CA GLU A 48 14.67 -6.61 0.64
C GLU A 48 13.99 -7.65 -0.29
N LYS A 49 12.66 -7.65 -0.30
CA LYS A 49 11.80 -8.49 -1.14
C LYS A 49 10.87 -7.62 -1.98
N PRO A 50 11.34 -6.98 -3.06
CA PRO A 50 10.57 -6.00 -3.81
C PRO A 50 9.39 -6.63 -4.57
N ASP A 51 9.55 -7.85 -5.07
CA ASP A 51 8.50 -8.65 -5.71
C ASP A 51 7.32 -8.94 -4.77
N LYS A 52 7.61 -9.39 -3.54
CA LYS A 52 6.60 -9.66 -2.51
C LYS A 52 5.89 -8.40 -2.02
N MET A 53 6.64 -7.30 -1.90
CA MET A 53 6.07 -6.00 -1.55
C MET A 53 5.07 -5.54 -2.62
N ILE A 54 5.42 -5.64 -3.90
CA ILE A 54 4.50 -5.33 -5.00
C ILE A 54 3.30 -6.28 -5.01
N GLU A 55 3.50 -7.59 -4.82
CA GLU A 55 2.41 -8.56 -4.74
C GLU A 55 1.41 -8.21 -3.64
N ALA A 56 1.90 -7.90 -2.44
CA ALA A 56 1.08 -7.48 -1.31
C ALA A 56 0.28 -6.21 -1.62
N LEU A 57 0.95 -5.16 -2.14
CA LEU A 57 0.30 -3.90 -2.52
C LEU A 57 -0.79 -4.11 -3.59
N CYS A 58 -0.52 -4.90 -4.63
CA CYS A 58 -1.50 -5.23 -5.66
C CYS A 58 -2.72 -5.95 -5.08
N LYS A 59 -2.51 -6.92 -4.18
CA LYS A 59 -3.60 -7.64 -3.50
C LYS A 59 -4.42 -6.72 -2.60
N MET A 60 -3.80 -5.79 -1.89
CA MET A 60 -4.53 -4.79 -1.09
C MET A 60 -5.41 -3.90 -1.97
N VAL A 61 -4.87 -3.37 -3.08
CA VAL A 61 -5.60 -2.45 -3.97
C VAL A 61 -6.71 -3.14 -4.75
N HIS A 62 -6.47 -4.36 -5.25
CA HIS A 62 -7.40 -5.02 -6.18
C HIS A 62 -8.29 -6.09 -5.53
N ASN A 63 -7.85 -6.69 -4.42
CA ASN A 63 -8.52 -7.82 -3.78
C ASN A 63 -8.94 -7.54 -2.32
N ASN A 64 -8.88 -6.28 -1.87
CA ASN A 64 -9.22 -5.87 -0.50
C ASN A 64 -8.51 -6.69 0.60
N THR A 65 -7.29 -7.14 0.32
CA THR A 65 -6.47 -7.86 1.30
C THR A 65 -6.12 -6.96 2.48
N GLY A 66 -6.27 -7.48 3.70
CA GLY A 66 -5.98 -6.73 4.93
C GLY A 66 -4.48 -6.64 5.24
N VAL A 67 -4.14 -5.82 6.24
CA VAL A 67 -2.75 -5.60 6.67
C VAL A 67 -2.06 -6.90 7.12
N GLU A 68 -2.74 -7.73 7.91
CA GLU A 68 -2.17 -8.98 8.44
C GLU A 68 -1.78 -9.96 7.32
N ASP A 69 -2.67 -10.12 6.32
CA ASP A 69 -2.43 -10.96 5.16
C ASP A 69 -1.33 -10.39 4.25
N ALA A 70 -1.27 -9.06 4.09
CA ALA A 70 -0.19 -8.39 3.37
C ALA A 70 1.18 -8.64 4.01
N VAL A 71 1.26 -8.60 5.35
CA VAL A 71 2.46 -8.97 6.10
C VAL A 71 2.80 -10.45 5.93
N ALA A 72 1.78 -11.33 5.90
CA ALA A 72 2.00 -12.76 5.69
C ALA A 72 2.61 -13.06 4.31
N ILE A 73 2.22 -12.31 3.26
CA ILE A 73 2.81 -12.44 1.91
C ILE A 73 4.31 -12.16 1.92
N LEU A 74 4.81 -11.23 2.74
CA LEU A 74 6.25 -10.94 2.84
C LEU A 74 7.05 -12.06 3.52
N LYS A 75 6.40 -12.86 4.37
CA LYS A 75 7.05 -13.94 5.13
C LYS A 75 7.17 -15.23 4.32
N ASN A 76 6.28 -15.43 3.34
CA ASN A 76 6.25 -16.58 2.42
C ASN A 76 7.23 -16.42 1.26
#